data_AF-A0A8S3ISV5-F1
#
_entry.id   AF-A0A8S3ISV5-F1
#
_cell.length_a   1.000
_cell.length_b   1.000
_cell.length_c   1.000
_cell.angle_alpha   90.00
_cell.angle_beta   90.00
_cell.angle_gamma   90.00
#
_symmetry.space_group_name_H-M   'P 1'
#
loop_
_entity.id
_entity.type
_entity.pdbx_description
1 polymer ?
#
loop_
_entity_poly.entity_id
_entity_poly.type
_entity_poly.pdbx_seq_one_letter_code
_entity_poly.pdbx_strand_id
1 'polypeptide(L)'
;VIEVWIQVQRKWMYLEGIFVSGDIRSQLPEEAKKFDEKNKLFKTIMTDAYRDPLIKKQCHITTRLADLSAIFEGLERCQKSLNDYLDSKRNAFPRFFFISDDELLSILGSAEPSAIQEHMIKMFDNISSLRLIKVSDTVTQAQAMISAEKEEM
;
A
#
# COMPACT_ATOMS: atom_id res chain seq x y z
N VAL A 1 3.14 26.10 7.28
CA VAL A 1 4.00 25.01 7.84
C VAL A 1 3.17 23.90 8.45
N ILE A 2 2.38 24.17 9.51
CA ILE A 2 1.59 23.13 10.21
C ILE A 2 0.64 22.39 9.26
N GLU A 3 -0.06 23.11 8.39
CA GLU A 3 -0.98 22.50 7.42
C GLU A 3 -0.27 21.49 6.49
N VAL A 4 0.83 21.90 5.84
CA VAL A 4 1.66 21.04 5.00
C VAL A 4 2.20 19.85 5.80
N TRP A 5 2.62 20.08 7.05
CA TRP A 5 3.10 19.02 7.93
C TRP A 5 2.03 17.93 8.14
N ILE A 6 0.79 18.31 8.45
CA ILE A 6 -0.31 17.37 8.65
C ILE A 6 -0.59 16.59 7.36
N GLN A 7 -0.56 17.25 6.20
CA GLN A 7 -0.74 16.58 4.91
C GLN A 7 0.37 15.57 4.63
N VAL A 8 1.64 15.95 4.86
CA VAL A 8 2.79 15.06 4.75
C VAL A 8 2.63 13.86 5.67
N GLN A 9 2.28 14.07 6.94
CA GLN A 9 2.14 12.99 7.91
C GLN A 9 1.08 11.97 7.48
N ARG A 10 -0.10 12.43 7.07
CA ARG A 10 -1.19 11.53 6.62
C ARG A 10 -0.76 10.67 5.43
N LYS A 11 -0.18 11.31 4.41
CA LYS A 11 0.25 10.63 3.20
C LYS A 11 1.45 9.70 3.46
N TRP A 12 2.38 10.12 4.30
CA TRP A 12 3.51 9.31 4.73
C TRP A 12 3.05 8.06 5.47
N MET A 13 2.10 8.16 6.41
CA MET A 13 1.58 6.99 7.14
C MET A 13 0.97 5.94 6.21
N TYR A 14 0.19 6.37 5.21
CA TYR A 14 -0.40 5.47 4.22
C TYR A 14 0.69 4.75 3.41
N LEU A 15 1.65 5.50 2.86
CA LEU A 15 2.72 4.94 2.04
C LEU A 15 3.72 4.11 2.85
N GLU A 16 3.97 4.44 4.13
CA GLU A 16 4.83 3.64 5.01
C GLU A 16 4.27 2.22 5.17
N GLY A 17 2.96 2.10 5.40
CA GLY A 17 2.30 0.79 5.52
C GLY A 17 2.38 -0.08 4.25
N ILE A 18 2.70 0.49 3.09
CA ILE A 18 2.77 -0.23 1.81
C ILE A 18 4.22 -0.52 1.41
N PHE A 19 5.12 0.45 1.59
CA PHE A 19 6.51 0.35 1.13
C PHE A 19 7.48 -0.16 2.20
N VAL A 20 7.08 -0.16 3.48
CA VAL A 20 7.87 -0.74 4.58
C VAL A 20 7.39 -2.13 4.96
N SER A 21 6.08 -2.37 4.88
CA SER A 21 5.47 -3.68 5.12
C SER A 21 4.85 -4.23 3.84
N GLY A 22 5.31 -5.41 3.40
CA GLY A 22 4.68 -6.18 2.32
C GLY A 22 5.52 -6.31 1.06
N ASP A 23 5.08 -7.23 0.19
CA ASP A 23 5.81 -7.62 -1.01
C ASP A 23 5.69 -6.59 -2.16
N ILE A 24 4.82 -5.57 -2.03
CA ILE A 24 4.66 -4.48 -3.01
C ILE A 24 5.98 -3.78 -3.30
N ARG A 25 6.84 -3.62 -2.29
CA ARG A 25 8.17 -3.04 -2.44
C ARG A 25 9.02 -3.76 -3.49
N SER A 26 8.88 -5.08 -3.59
CA SER A 26 9.61 -5.88 -4.59
C SER A 26 9.10 -5.66 -6.01
N GLN A 27 7.82 -5.28 -6.15
CA GLN A 27 7.16 -5.02 -7.43
C GLN A 27 7.40 -3.59 -7.92
N LEU A 28 7.63 -2.64 -7.00
CA LEU A 28 7.88 -1.23 -7.28
C LEU A 28 9.22 -0.75 -6.65
N PRO A 29 10.37 -1.30 -7.07
CA PRO A 29 11.66 -1.06 -6.41
C PRO A 29 12.17 0.38 -6.58
N GLU A 30 11.89 1.05 -7.70
CA GLU A 30 12.30 2.43 -7.93
C GLU A 30 11.52 3.40 -7.02
N GLU A 31 10.21 3.19 -6.91
CA GLU A 31 9.29 3.96 -6.07
C GLU A 31 9.61 3.75 -4.60
N ALA A 32 9.93 2.51 -4.20
CA ALA A 32 10.37 2.21 -2.85
C ALA A 32 11.66 2.97 -2.49
N LYS A 33 12.63 3.04 -3.41
CA LYS A 33 13.85 3.83 -3.19
C LYS A 33 13.55 5.33 -3.05
N LYS A 34 12.68 5.88 -3.91
CA LYS A 34 12.22 7.29 -3.82
C LYS A 34 11.53 7.54 -2.48
N PHE A 35 10.69 6.61 -2.02
CA PHE A 35 10.02 6.69 -0.73
C PHE A 35 11.02 6.69 0.44
N ASP A 36 12.03 5.80 0.43
CA ASP A 36 13.02 5.70 1.51
C ASP A 36 13.78 7.01 1.74
N GLU A 37 14.14 7.72 0.67
CA GLU A 37 14.79 9.02 0.75
C GLU A 37 13.92 10.05 1.48
N LYS A 38 12.62 10.10 1.14
CA LYS A 38 11.65 11.00 1.79
C LYS A 38 11.32 10.56 3.21
N ASN A 39 11.22 9.26 3.45
CA ASN A 39 11.01 8.65 4.76
C ASN A 39 12.13 9.02 5.73
N LYS A 40 13.40 8.90 5.30
CA LYS A 40 14.56 9.27 6.12
C LYS A 40 14.50 10.75 6.51
N LEU A 41 14.25 11.64 5.56
CA LEU A 41 14.13 13.07 5.83
C LEU A 41 12.98 13.36 6.80
N PHE A 42 11.79 12.79 6.57
CA PHE A 42 10.64 12.99 7.43
C PHE A 42 10.90 12.47 8.86
N LYS A 43 11.52 11.30 9.03
CA LYS A 43 11.91 10.76 10.35
C LYS A 43 12.91 11.63 11.08
N THR A 44 13.87 12.25 10.39
CA THR A 44 14.77 13.26 10.99
C THR A 44 13.97 14.44 11.52
N ILE A 45 13.05 14.99 10.71
CA ILE A 45 12.18 16.11 11.13
C ILE A 45 11.31 15.73 12.34
N MET A 46 10.73 14.52 12.36
CA MET A 46 9.92 14.05 13.50
C MET A 46 10.77 13.86 14.75
N THR A 47 11.99 13.35 14.62
CA THR A 47 12.92 13.16 15.75
C THR A 47 13.31 14.48 16.37
N ASP A 48 13.60 15.49 15.55
CA ASP A 48 13.91 16.85 16.03
C ASP A 48 12.71 17.50 16.71
N ALA A 49 11.51 17.32 16.16
CA ALA A 49 10.27 17.80 16.75
C ALA A 49 9.93 17.10 18.07
N TYR A 50 10.26 15.81 18.21
CA TYR A 50 10.11 15.08 19.47
C TYR A 50 11.07 15.58 20.54
N ARG A 51 12.30 15.95 20.16
CA ARG A 51 13.32 16.49 21.08
C ARG A 51 13.01 17.89 21.61
N ASP A 52 12.48 18.78 20.77
CA ASP A 52 11.96 20.10 21.17
C ASP A 52 10.50 20.24 20.74
N PRO A 53 9.53 19.88 21.62
CA PRO A 53 8.11 19.82 21.29
C PRO A 53 7.45 21.19 21.14
N LEU A 54 8.19 22.30 21.32
CA LEU A 54 7.64 23.63 21.12
C LEU A 54 7.40 23.90 19.63
N ILE A 55 6.16 23.67 19.19
CA ILE A 55 5.76 23.76 17.77
C ILE A 55 6.11 25.09 17.11
N LYS A 56 6.07 26.20 17.87
CA LYS A 56 6.45 27.52 17.38
C LYS A 56 7.91 27.55 16.91
N LYS A 57 8.84 26.97 17.68
CA LYS A 57 10.25 26.87 17.27
C LYS A 57 10.41 25.99 16.03
N GLN A 58 9.75 24.83 16.01
CA GLN A 58 9.82 23.90 14.88
C GLN A 58 9.32 24.53 13.57
N CYS A 59 8.27 25.37 13.66
CA CYS A 59 7.71 26.07 12.51
C CYS A 59 8.55 27.27 12.04
N HIS A 60 9.37 27.87 12.92
CA HIS A 60 10.23 29.00 12.59
C HIS A 60 11.61 28.59 12.04
N ILE A 61 11.93 27.30 11.98
CA ILE A 61 13.12 26.81 11.29
C ILE A 61 13.03 27.20 9.81
N THR A 62 14.02 27.94 9.32
CA THR A 62 14.01 28.59 8.00
C THR A 62 13.71 27.63 6.84
N THR A 63 14.25 26.41 6.88
CA THR A 63 14.08 25.43 5.80
C THR A 63 12.80 24.59 5.94
N ARG A 64 12.13 24.63 7.10
CA ARG A 64 11.08 23.65 7.45
C ARG A 64 9.96 23.57 6.44
N LEU A 65 9.48 24.72 5.95
CA LEU A 65 8.42 24.75 4.95
C LEU A 65 8.87 24.10 3.64
N ALA A 66 10.07 24.45 3.16
CA ALA A 66 10.63 23.91 1.93
C ALA A 66 10.87 22.40 2.04
N ASP A 67 11.41 21.94 3.17
CA ASP A 67 11.65 20.51 3.43
C ASP A 67 10.33 19.72 3.41
N LEU A 68 9.29 20.21 4.11
CA LEU A 68 7.98 19.56 4.13
C LEU A 68 7.30 19.56 2.77
N SER A 69 7.36 20.66 2.01
CA SER A 69 6.82 20.72 0.65
C SER A 69 7.56 19.75 -0.29
N ALA A 70 8.89 19.65 -0.19
CA ALA A 70 9.68 18.72 -1.00
C ALA A 70 9.45 17.24 -0.61
N ILE A 71 9.06 16.97 0.65
CA ILE A 71 8.58 15.65 1.06
C ILE A 71 7.20 15.41 0.45
N PHE A 72 6.26 16.35 0.61
CA PHE A 72 4.90 16.23 0.11
C PHE A 72 4.86 15.91 -1.38
N GLU A 73 5.57 16.69 -2.21
CA GLU A 73 5.65 16.45 -3.65
C GLU A 73 6.27 15.09 -4.00
N GLY A 74 7.26 14.64 -3.22
CA GLY A 74 7.84 13.31 -3.39
C GLY A 74 6.84 12.21 -3.11
N LEU A 75 6.08 12.34 -2.03
CA LEU A 75 5.02 11.39 -1.67
C LEU A 75 3.85 11.42 -2.65
N GLU A 76 3.49 12.58 -3.21
CA GLU A 76 2.51 12.71 -4.29
C GLU A 76 2.90 11.87 -5.51
N ARG A 77 4.16 11.98 -5.94
CA ARG A 77 4.67 11.18 -7.07
C ARG A 77 4.65 9.68 -6.75
N CYS A 78 5.02 9.29 -5.54
CA CYS A 78 4.99 7.87 -5.13
C CYS A 78 3.54 7.33 -5.15
N GLN A 79 2.58 8.09 -4.60
CA GLN A 79 1.18 7.66 -4.61
C GLN A 79 0.62 7.59 -6.04
N LYS A 80 0.99 8.53 -6.92
CA LYS A 80 0.58 8.46 -8.32
C LYS A 80 1.08 7.19 -8.99
N SER A 81 2.38 6.88 -8.86
CA SER A 81 2.94 5.64 -9.43
C SER A 81 2.28 4.39 -8.86
N LEU A 82 1.93 4.39 -7.56
CA LEU A 82 1.20 3.30 -6.94
C LEU A 82 -0.19 3.13 -7.58
N ASN A 83 -0.94 4.22 -7.75
CA ASN A 83 -2.25 4.18 -8.38
C ASN A 83 -2.18 3.67 -9.83
N ASP A 84 -1.23 4.19 -10.62
CA ASP A 84 -0.99 3.75 -12.00
C ASP A 84 -0.69 2.24 -12.05
N TYR A 85 0.07 1.74 -11.07
CA TYR A 85 0.35 0.31 -10.93
C TYR A 85 -0.92 -0.49 -10.60
N LEU A 86 -1.73 -0.06 -9.63
CA LEU A 86 -3.00 -0.74 -9.28
C LEU A 86 -3.96 -0.77 -10.47
N ASP A 87 -4.07 0.33 -11.21
CA ASP A 87 -4.90 0.42 -12.40
C ASP A 87 -4.40 -0.51 -13.51
N SER A 88 -3.09 -0.66 -13.67
CA SER A 88 -2.53 -1.66 -14.61
C SER A 88 -2.96 -3.09 -14.26
N LYS A 89 -3.03 -3.43 -12.96
CA LYS A 89 -3.49 -4.74 -12.49
C LYS A 89 -5.00 -4.92 -12.69
N ARG A 90 -5.79 -3.87 -12.47
CA ARG A 90 -7.23 -3.88 -12.76
C ARG A 90 -7.52 -4.08 -14.24
N ASN A 91 -6.76 -3.41 -15.11
CA ASN A 91 -6.90 -3.58 -16.56
C ASN A 91 -6.50 -4.99 -17.02
N ALA A 92 -5.49 -5.60 -16.39
CA ALA A 92 -5.10 -6.97 -16.68
C ALA A 92 -6.13 -8.01 -16.18
N PHE A 93 -6.80 -7.74 -15.07
CA PHE A 93 -7.84 -8.60 -14.51
C PHE A 93 -9.06 -7.79 -14.03
N PRO A 94 -10.09 -7.64 -14.88
CA PRO A 94 -11.22 -6.75 -14.60
C PRO A 94 -12.02 -7.04 -13.33
N ARG A 95 -11.88 -8.22 -12.70
CA ARG A 95 -12.55 -8.49 -11.42
C ARG A 95 -11.98 -7.66 -10.27
N PHE A 96 -10.76 -7.15 -10.37
CA PHE A 96 -10.19 -6.24 -9.37
C PHE A 96 -10.88 -4.86 -9.33
N PHE A 97 -11.77 -4.52 -10.29
CA PHE A 97 -12.62 -3.33 -10.17
C PHE A 97 -13.71 -3.45 -9.09
N PHE A 98 -14.00 -4.67 -8.60
CA PHE A 98 -15.02 -4.89 -7.57
C PHE A 98 -14.50 -4.80 -6.12
N ILE A 99 -13.21 -4.52 -5.93
CA ILE A 99 -12.56 -4.42 -4.61
C ILE A 99 -11.84 -3.07 -4.47
N SER A 100 -11.66 -2.62 -3.23
CA SER A 100 -11.00 -1.34 -2.95
C SER A 100 -9.48 -1.40 -3.23
N ASP A 101 -8.82 -0.24 -3.24
CA ASP A 101 -7.35 -0.18 -3.35
C ASP A 101 -6.65 -0.95 -2.22
N ASP A 102 -7.14 -0.82 -0.98
CA ASP A 102 -6.56 -1.49 0.19
C ASP A 102 -6.73 -3.02 0.12
N GLU A 103 -7.87 -3.49 -0.39
CA GLU A 103 -8.12 -4.93 -0.63
C GLU A 103 -7.29 -5.47 -1.80
N LEU A 104 -7.10 -4.67 -2.85
CA LEU A 104 -6.21 -5.06 -3.92
C LEU A 104 -4.75 -5.12 -3.44
N LEU A 105 -4.35 -4.18 -2.59
CA LEU A 105 -3.02 -4.15 -1.98
C LEU A 105 -2.79 -5.33 -1.03
N SER A 106 -3.79 -5.78 -0.26
CA SER A 106 -3.65 -6.98 0.59
C SER A 106 -3.42 -8.25 -0.23
N ILE A 107 -4.06 -8.36 -1.40
CA ILE A 107 -3.85 -9.47 -2.34
C ILE A 107 -2.47 -9.38 -2.99
N LEU A 108 -2.11 -8.23 -3.55
CA LEU A 108 -0.86 -8.04 -4.29
C LEU A 108 0.37 -8.00 -3.38
N GLY A 109 0.19 -7.62 -2.12
CA GLY A 109 1.24 -7.54 -1.11
C GLY A 109 1.57 -8.86 -0.42
N SER A 110 0.89 -9.94 -0.78
CA SER A 110 1.12 -11.30 -0.30
C SER A 110 1.55 -12.22 -1.44
N ALA A 111 2.61 -12.99 -1.22
CA ALA A 111 3.01 -14.08 -2.13
C ALA A 111 2.11 -15.32 -2.02
N GLU A 112 1.30 -15.45 -0.96
CA GLU A 112 0.46 -16.63 -0.73
C GLU A 112 -0.87 -16.55 -1.51
N PRO A 113 -1.20 -17.56 -2.35
CA PRO A 113 -2.46 -17.57 -3.12
C PRO A 113 -3.73 -17.56 -2.26
N SER A 114 -3.64 -17.90 -0.98
CA SER A 114 -4.77 -17.85 -0.04
C SER A 114 -5.21 -16.42 0.27
N ALA A 115 -4.37 -15.40 0.04
CA ALA A 115 -4.73 -14.00 0.32
C ALA A 115 -5.94 -13.51 -0.51
N ILE A 116 -6.21 -14.14 -1.65
CA ILE A 116 -7.37 -13.78 -2.48
C ILE A 116 -8.71 -14.24 -1.90
N GLN A 117 -8.69 -15.23 -0.99
CA GLN A 117 -9.88 -15.96 -0.55
C GLN A 117 -10.94 -15.06 0.10
N GLU A 118 -10.51 -14.12 0.94
CA GLU A 118 -11.42 -13.19 1.65
C GLU A 118 -12.15 -12.24 0.70
N HIS A 119 -11.62 -12.07 -0.51
CA HIS A 119 -12.14 -11.13 -1.51
C HIS A 119 -12.91 -11.82 -2.64
N MET A 120 -12.94 -13.17 -2.69
CA MET A 120 -13.57 -13.94 -3.77
C MET A 120 -15.05 -13.60 -3.92
N ILE A 121 -15.79 -13.50 -2.82
CA ILE A 121 -17.23 -13.18 -2.80
C ILE A 121 -17.56 -11.81 -3.39
N LYS A 122 -16.60 -10.87 -3.40
CA LYS A 122 -16.77 -9.55 -4.01
C LYS A 122 -16.43 -9.57 -5.50
N MET A 123 -15.49 -10.41 -5.90
CA MET A 123 -14.99 -10.49 -7.28
C MET A 123 -15.87 -11.36 -8.19
N PHE A 124 -16.55 -12.36 -7.63
CA PHE A 124 -17.29 -13.37 -8.38
C PHE A 124 -18.67 -13.64 -7.80
N ASP A 125 -19.67 -13.73 -8.68
CA ASP A 125 -21.01 -14.17 -8.28
C ASP A 125 -20.99 -15.66 -7.92
N ASN A 126 -21.64 -16.01 -6.82
CA ASN A 126 -21.82 -17.38 -6.32
C ASN A 126 -20.53 -18.16 -6.04
N ILE A 127 -19.37 -17.49 -5.96
CA ILE A 127 -18.10 -18.11 -5.54
C ILE A 127 -17.65 -17.43 -4.24
N SER A 128 -17.74 -18.16 -3.13
CA SER A 128 -17.28 -17.67 -1.83
C SER A 128 -15.79 -17.89 -1.63
N SER A 129 -15.24 -18.99 -2.12
CA SER A 129 -13.83 -19.36 -1.93
C SER A 129 -13.40 -20.43 -2.94
N LEU A 130 -12.10 -20.65 -3.04
CA LEU A 130 -11.51 -21.74 -3.82
C LEU A 130 -10.90 -22.78 -2.88
N ARG A 131 -11.11 -24.07 -3.19
CA ARG A 131 -10.35 -25.14 -2.54
C ARG A 131 -8.93 -25.17 -3.11
N LEU A 132 -7.98 -24.66 -2.34
CA LEU A 132 -6.57 -24.63 -2.71
C LEU A 132 -5.84 -25.83 -2.09
N ILE A 133 -5.02 -26.51 -2.90
CA ILE A 133 -4.15 -27.60 -2.46
C ILE A 133 -2.71 -27.23 -2.79
N LYS A 134 -1.81 -27.32 -1.80
CA LYS A 134 -0.36 -27.22 -2.04
C LYS A 134 0.12 -28.54 -2.65
N VAL A 135 0.48 -28.50 -3.93
CA VAL A 135 1.05 -29.63 -4.68
C VAL A 135 2.56 -29.72 -4.42
N SER A 136 3.20 -28.60 -4.16
CA SER A 136 4.58 -28.48 -3.67
C SER A 136 4.74 -27.20 -2.84
N ASP A 137 5.93 -26.96 -2.29
CA ASP A 137 6.25 -25.73 -1.55
C ASP A 137 6.04 -24.45 -2.38
N THR A 138 6.06 -24.56 -3.72
CA THR A 138 5.94 -23.41 -4.64
C THR A 138 4.70 -23.44 -5.51
N VAL A 139 3.98 -24.57 -5.56
CA VAL A 139 2.83 -24.75 -6.46
C VAL A 139 1.58 -25.01 -5.63
N THR A 140 0.64 -24.07 -5.72
CA THR A 140 -0.72 -24.22 -5.21
C THR A 140 -1.68 -24.34 -6.37
N GLN A 141 -2.56 -25.33 -6.35
CA GLN A 141 -3.57 -25.58 -7.36
C GLN A 141 -4.98 -25.34 -6.79
N ALA A 142 -5.84 -24.67 -7.56
CA ALA A 142 -7.27 -24.58 -7.27
C ALA A 142 -7.96 -25.85 -7.79
N GLN A 143 -8.59 -26.62 -6.89
CA GLN A 143 -9.23 -27.90 -7.21
C GLN A 143 -10.74 -27.76 -7.45
N ALA A 144 -11.41 -26.90 -6.67
CA ALA A 144 -12.85 -26.74 -6.71
C ALA A 144 -13.24 -25.29 -6.35
N MET A 145 -14.40 -24.86 -6.83
CA MET A 145 -15.02 -23.61 -6.43
C MET A 145 -16.07 -23.91 -5.36
N ILE A 146 -16.07 -23.12 -4.28
CA ILE A 146 -17.02 -23.28 -3.16
C ILE A 146 -18.00 -22.12 -3.21
N SER A 147 -19.30 -22.41 -3.28
CA SER A 147 -20.36 -21.40 -3.28
C SER A 147 -20.62 -20.82 -1.88
N ALA A 148 -21.39 -19.73 -1.81
CA ALA A 148 -21.83 -19.16 -0.53
C ALA A 148 -22.69 -20.14 0.30
N GLU A 149 -23.41 -21.03 -0.38
CA GLU A 149 -24.23 -22.09 0.22
C GLU A 149 -23.45 -23.39 0.49
N LYS A 150 -22.12 -23.36 0.32
CA LYS A 150 -21.19 -24.49 0.53
C LYS A 150 -21.37 -25.64 -0.47
N GLU A 151 -21.89 -25.33 -1.66
CA GLU A 151 -21.86 -26.27 -2.79
C GLU A 151 -20.47 -26.26 -3.41
N GLU A 152 -20.01 -27.42 -3.91
CA GLU A 152 -18.70 -27.59 -4.53
C GLU A 152 -18.88 -27.92 -6.02
N MET A 153 -18.20 -27.15 -6.88
CA MET A 153 -18.16 -27.31 -8.33
C MET A 153 -16.75 -27.61 -8.83
#